data_AF-A0A1F3JQP8-F1
#
_entry.id   AF-A0A1F3JQP8-F1
#
_cell.length_a   1.000
_cell.length_b   1.000
_cell.length_c   1.000
_cell.angle_alpha   90.00
_cell.angle_beta   90.00
_cell.angle_gamma   90.00
#
_symmetry.space_group_name_H-M   'P 1'
#
loop_
_entity.id
_entity.type
_entity.pdbx_description
1 polymer ?
#
loop_
_entity_poly.entity_id
_entity_poly.type
_entity_poly.pdbx_seq_one_letter_code
_entity_poly.pdbx_strand_id
1 'polypeptide(L)'
;MMTSLKLQIDIKCESYTDKYLDPQTEFFKVLKSINGLSYTILPFEDDSKDIETDLVEKGQTRILTPEIKYEATGTPYNRAKDIIEVFKKFLDRIISSEHLIIIDYYMFTDDNENMKYSDFITQIFSKHLKKLQKVTFVTSKKKYKKHTEKAIYDSFLNVKSQLKLETKFSDLFHDRLWLCGKRGLFVGASFNGLGKKYCLIDYVDKNDIMDIKTYLLKEGLIKI
;
A
#
# COMPACT_ATOMS: atom_id res chain seq x y z
N MET A 1 -0.12 -50.91 -8.94
CA MET A 1 -1.44 -50.25 -8.80
C MET A 1 -1.16 -48.76 -8.61
N MET A 2 -1.55 -47.91 -9.57
CA MET A 2 -1.39 -46.45 -9.42
C MET A 2 -2.48 -45.96 -8.46
N THR A 3 -2.10 -45.40 -7.31
CA THR A 3 -3.03 -45.04 -6.23
C THR A 3 -3.46 -43.57 -6.26
N SER A 4 -2.81 -42.72 -7.07
CA SER A 4 -3.26 -41.35 -7.33
C SER A 4 -2.64 -40.78 -8.60
N LEU A 5 -3.35 -39.83 -9.22
CA LEU A 5 -2.90 -39.05 -10.38
C LEU A 5 -2.96 -37.56 -9.99
N LYS A 6 -1.86 -36.84 -10.14
CA LYS A 6 -1.81 -35.39 -9.86
C LYS A 6 -1.96 -34.63 -11.18
N LEU A 7 -3.06 -33.92 -11.33
CA LEU A 7 -3.32 -33.07 -12.50
C LEU A 7 -3.14 -31.61 -12.11
N GLN A 8 -2.28 -30.88 -12.81
CA GLN A 8 -2.19 -29.42 -12.73
C GLN A 8 -2.97 -28.83 -13.91
N ILE A 9 -3.95 -27.97 -13.63
CA ILE A 9 -4.77 -27.31 -14.64
C ILE A 9 -4.54 -25.81 -14.51
N ASP A 10 -3.86 -25.22 -15.49
CA ASP A 10 -3.66 -23.78 -15.57
C ASP A 10 -4.82 -23.15 -16.34
N ILE A 11 -5.70 -22.43 -15.64
CA ILE A 11 -6.84 -21.76 -16.26
C ILE A 11 -6.42 -20.35 -16.66
N LYS A 12 -6.33 -20.10 -17.97
CA LYS A 12 -6.20 -18.73 -18.50
C LYS A 12 -7.58 -18.08 -18.57
N CYS A 13 -7.89 -17.19 -17.62
CA CYS A 13 -9.09 -16.38 -17.68
C CYS A 13 -8.85 -15.11 -18.50
N GLU A 14 -9.72 -14.80 -19.46
CA GLU A 14 -9.76 -13.50 -20.13
C GLU A 14 -10.37 -12.43 -19.22
N SER A 15 -10.14 -11.15 -19.54
CA SER A 15 -10.65 -10.00 -18.79
C SER A 15 -12.18 -9.98 -18.69
N TYR A 16 -12.68 -9.72 -17.48
CA TYR A 16 -14.09 -9.71 -17.11
C TYR A 16 -14.95 -8.78 -17.98
N THR A 17 -16.12 -9.27 -18.43
CA THR A 17 -17.19 -8.45 -19.01
C THR A 17 -18.54 -8.85 -18.38
N ASP A 18 -19.47 -7.90 -18.26
CA ASP A 18 -20.70 -8.01 -17.45
C ASP A 18 -21.71 -9.08 -17.92
N LYS A 19 -21.42 -9.82 -18.99
CA LYS A 19 -22.26 -10.90 -19.51
C LYS A 19 -21.66 -12.31 -19.34
N TYR A 20 -20.49 -12.43 -18.71
CA TYR A 20 -19.81 -13.71 -18.56
C TYR A 20 -20.13 -14.37 -17.21
N LEU A 21 -20.63 -15.61 -17.26
CA LEU A 21 -20.62 -16.53 -16.12
C LEU A 21 -19.15 -16.78 -15.74
N ASP A 22 -18.82 -16.58 -14.46
CA ASP A 22 -17.46 -16.77 -13.94
C ASP A 22 -16.91 -18.16 -14.32
N PRO A 23 -15.87 -18.24 -15.16
CA PRO A 23 -15.30 -19.50 -15.62
C PRO A 23 -14.82 -20.39 -14.47
N GLN A 24 -14.42 -19.80 -13.33
CA GLN A 24 -14.01 -20.57 -12.15
C GLN A 24 -15.21 -21.26 -11.52
N THR A 25 -16.32 -20.54 -11.35
CA THR A 25 -17.58 -21.09 -10.83
C THR A 25 -18.09 -22.25 -11.68
N GLU A 26 -18.10 -22.12 -13.01
CA GLU A 26 -18.53 -23.21 -13.91
C GLU A 26 -17.56 -24.40 -13.89
N PHE A 27 -16.26 -24.14 -13.83
CA PHE A 27 -15.25 -25.19 -13.68
C PHE A 27 -15.44 -26.00 -12.38
N PHE A 28 -15.69 -25.33 -11.25
CA PHE A 28 -15.93 -26.01 -9.98
C PHE A 28 -17.27 -26.77 -9.95
N LYS A 29 -18.29 -26.33 -10.70
CA LYS A 29 -19.52 -27.12 -10.89
C LYS A 29 -19.23 -28.43 -11.61
N VAL A 30 -18.40 -28.40 -12.65
CA VAL A 30 -17.98 -29.61 -13.37
C VAL A 30 -17.13 -30.52 -12.50
N LEU A 31 -16.18 -29.98 -11.71
CA LEU A 31 -15.39 -30.81 -10.79
C LEU A 31 -16.26 -31.51 -9.74
N LYS A 32 -17.28 -30.82 -9.23
CA LYS A 32 -18.23 -31.39 -8.25
C LYS A 32 -19.16 -32.44 -8.83
N SER A 33 -19.39 -32.46 -10.14
CA SER A 33 -20.25 -33.47 -10.78
C SER A 33 -19.53 -34.80 -11.03
N ILE A 34 -18.21 -34.85 -10.89
CA ILE A 34 -17.41 -36.07 -11.05
C ILE A 34 -17.42 -36.86 -9.74
N ASN A 35 -18.21 -37.94 -9.69
CA ASN A 35 -18.28 -38.82 -8.53
C ASN A 35 -16.93 -39.48 -8.23
N GLY A 36 -16.49 -39.39 -6.96
CA GLY A 36 -15.25 -40.01 -6.48
C GLY A 36 -13.99 -39.18 -6.68
N LEU A 37 -14.09 -37.98 -7.27
CA LEU A 37 -12.98 -37.05 -7.36
C LEU A 37 -12.80 -36.28 -6.05
N SER A 38 -11.75 -36.59 -5.30
CA SER A 38 -11.27 -35.74 -4.20
C SER A 38 -10.26 -34.74 -4.75
N TYR A 39 -10.50 -33.44 -4.57
CA TYR A 39 -9.57 -32.39 -4.97
C TYR A 39 -9.32 -31.42 -3.80
N THR A 40 -8.11 -30.89 -3.73
CA THR A 40 -7.72 -29.86 -2.75
C THR A 40 -7.30 -28.63 -3.52
N ILE A 41 -7.98 -27.51 -3.28
CA ILE A 41 -7.57 -26.21 -3.82
C ILE A 41 -6.54 -25.66 -2.84
N LEU A 42 -5.28 -25.58 -3.26
CA LEU A 42 -4.24 -24.95 -2.48
C LEU A 42 -4.20 -23.46 -2.86
N PRO A 43 -4.61 -22.53 -1.98
CA PRO A 43 -4.31 -21.14 -2.21
C PRO A 43 -2.80 -20.97 -2.00
N PHE A 44 -2.14 -20.45 -3.03
CA PHE A 44 -0.84 -19.77 -3.06
C PHE A 44 0.15 -19.99 -1.90
N GLU A 45 1.41 -20.27 -2.27
CA GLU A 45 2.58 -20.30 -1.38
C GLU A 45 2.68 -19.05 -0.50
N ASP A 46 2.42 -19.16 0.81
CA ASP A 46 3.34 -18.83 1.92
C ASP A 46 2.65 -18.95 3.31
N ASP A 47 3.37 -19.57 4.27
CA ASP A 47 3.18 -19.66 5.73
C ASP A 47 1.81 -20.05 6.33
N SER A 48 1.65 -21.34 6.62
CA SER A 48 0.40 -22.04 6.99
C SER A 48 -0.06 -21.99 8.45
N LYS A 49 0.70 -21.40 9.38
CA LYS A 49 0.38 -21.52 10.83
C LYS A 49 -0.73 -20.59 11.32
N ASP A 50 -0.85 -19.39 10.75
CA ASP A 50 -1.88 -18.43 11.16
C ASP A 50 -3.25 -18.79 10.57
N ILE A 51 -3.27 -19.49 9.43
CA ILE A 51 -4.50 -19.88 8.73
C ILE A 51 -5.19 -21.05 9.41
N GLU A 52 -4.45 -22.06 9.90
CA GLU A 52 -5.05 -23.17 10.66
C GLU A 52 -5.72 -22.67 11.94
N THR A 53 -5.07 -21.76 12.65
CA THR A 53 -5.61 -21.18 13.88
C THR A 53 -6.89 -20.38 13.61
N ASP A 54 -6.88 -19.52 12.58
CA ASP A 54 -8.05 -18.73 12.20
C ASP A 54 -9.20 -19.62 11.65
N LEU A 55 -8.89 -20.72 10.96
CA LEU A 55 -9.89 -21.70 10.51
C LEU A 55 -10.58 -22.41 11.67
N VAL A 56 -9.79 -22.84 12.66
CA VAL A 56 -10.29 -23.55 13.84
C VAL A 56 -11.14 -22.62 14.71
N GLU A 57 -10.72 -21.36 14.87
CA GLU A 57 -11.41 -20.42 15.76
C GLU A 57 -12.63 -19.72 15.10
N LYS A 58 -12.57 -19.43 13.80
CA LYS A 58 -13.51 -18.51 13.14
C LYS A 58 -14.22 -19.12 11.92
N GLY A 59 -13.85 -20.34 11.54
CA GLY A 59 -14.51 -21.11 10.50
C GLY A 59 -14.21 -20.65 9.06
N GLN A 60 -14.60 -21.50 8.11
CA GLN A 60 -14.36 -21.35 6.67
C GLN A 60 -14.92 -20.05 6.05
N THR A 61 -15.92 -19.43 6.69
CA THR A 61 -16.51 -18.16 6.23
C THR A 61 -15.46 -17.07 6.14
N ARG A 62 -14.49 -17.00 7.06
CA ARG A 62 -13.42 -15.99 7.05
C ARG A 62 -12.49 -16.05 5.83
N ILE A 63 -12.40 -17.22 5.18
CA ILE A 63 -11.64 -17.39 3.93
C ILE A 63 -12.49 -17.00 2.71
N LEU A 64 -13.82 -17.22 2.80
CA LEU A 64 -14.78 -17.05 1.73
C LEU A 64 -15.41 -15.66 1.67
N THR A 65 -15.33 -14.87 2.74
CA THR A 65 -15.65 -13.45 2.70
C THR A 65 -14.47 -12.72 2.07
N PRO A 66 -14.63 -11.99 0.95
CA PRO A 66 -13.63 -11.05 0.49
C PRO A 66 -13.64 -9.85 1.44
N GLU A 67 -13.13 -10.05 2.66
CA GLU A 67 -12.65 -8.92 3.45
C GLU A 67 -11.52 -8.29 2.63
N ILE A 68 -11.52 -6.96 2.52
CA ILE A 68 -10.43 -6.19 1.93
C ILE A 68 -9.18 -6.49 2.79
N LYS A 69 -8.39 -7.49 2.38
CA LYS A 69 -7.24 -8.02 3.14
C LYS A 69 -6.03 -7.05 3.17
N TYR A 70 -6.22 -5.80 2.78
CA TYR A 70 -5.14 -4.81 2.67
C TYR A 70 -5.26 -3.68 3.69
N GLU A 71 -6.15 -3.78 4.67
CA GLU A 71 -6.13 -2.89 5.81
C GLU A 71 -5.10 -3.36 6.83
N ALA A 72 -4.01 -2.60 7.01
CA ALA A 72 -3.10 -2.79 8.13
C ALA A 72 -3.33 -1.71 9.18
N THR A 73 -3.64 -2.12 10.41
CA THR A 73 -3.77 -1.24 11.58
C THR A 73 -2.52 -1.33 12.46
N GLY A 74 -1.75 -0.26 12.60
CA GLY A 74 -0.61 -0.21 13.53
C GLY A 74 -1.04 -0.05 15.00
N THR A 75 -0.37 -0.71 15.97
CA THR A 75 -0.62 -0.56 17.42
C THR A 75 0.36 0.41 18.11
N PRO A 76 0.06 0.98 19.31
CA PRO A 76 0.84 2.06 19.92
C PRO A 76 2.25 1.65 20.44
N TYR A 77 3.14 2.65 20.48
CA TYR A 77 4.52 2.88 20.98
C TYR A 77 5.59 1.78 20.90
N ASN A 78 5.27 0.51 21.11
CA ASN A 78 6.28 -0.54 21.26
C ASN A 78 6.64 -1.28 19.95
N ARG A 79 6.05 -0.90 18.82
CA ARG A 79 6.20 -1.60 17.52
C ARG A 79 6.45 -0.66 16.33
N ALA A 80 7.18 0.44 16.54
CA ALA A 80 7.54 1.37 15.45
C ALA A 80 8.27 0.66 14.29
N LYS A 81 9.11 -0.33 14.60
CA LYS A 81 9.78 -1.17 13.60
C LYS A 81 8.78 -1.94 12.73
N ASP A 82 7.76 -2.56 13.34
CA ASP A 82 6.77 -3.33 12.62
C ASP A 82 5.96 -2.45 11.67
N ILE A 83 5.61 -1.23 12.11
CA ILE A 83 4.93 -0.24 11.28
C ILE A 83 5.80 0.18 10.10
N ILE A 84 7.09 0.48 10.33
CA ILE A 84 8.04 0.79 9.26
C ILE A 84 8.08 -0.35 8.23
N GLU A 85 8.14 -1.61 8.69
CA GLU A 85 8.16 -2.76 7.80
C GLU A 85 6.85 -2.95 7.02
N VAL A 86 5.69 -2.68 7.64
CA VAL A 86 4.40 -2.65 6.94
C VAL A 86 4.42 -1.59 5.84
N PHE A 87 4.77 -0.34 6.16
CA PHE A 87 4.86 0.72 5.16
C PHE A 87 5.83 0.36 4.02
N LYS A 88 6.98 -0.23 4.35
CA LYS A 88 7.93 -0.72 3.34
C LYS A 88 7.31 -1.75 2.40
N LYS A 89 6.50 -2.69 2.91
CA LYS A 89 5.79 -3.69 2.08
C LYS A 89 4.78 -3.04 1.14
N PHE A 90 4.03 -2.03 1.59
CA PHE A 90 3.13 -1.26 0.72
C PHE A 90 3.91 -0.47 -0.33
N LEU A 91 5.00 0.18 0.07
CA LEU A 91 5.88 0.93 -0.83
C LEU A 91 6.55 0.02 -1.87
N ASP A 92 6.90 -1.21 -1.52
CA ASP A 92 7.41 -2.21 -2.48
C ASP A 92 6.41 -2.47 -3.60
N ARG A 93 5.11 -2.44 -3.28
CA ARG A 93 4.06 -2.62 -4.29
C ARG A 93 3.79 -1.36 -5.09
N ILE A 94 3.75 -0.17 -4.47
CA ILE A 94 3.34 1.03 -5.22
C ILE A 94 4.48 1.66 -6.03
N ILE A 95 5.74 1.53 -5.61
CA ILE A 95 6.86 2.19 -6.28
C ILE A 95 7.17 1.49 -7.60
N SER A 96 6.57 2.05 -8.65
CA SER A 96 6.52 1.52 -10.02
C SER A 96 7.01 2.54 -11.06
N SER A 97 7.35 3.76 -10.64
CA SER A 97 7.97 4.79 -11.47
C SER A 97 9.04 5.54 -10.69
N GLU A 98 9.76 6.43 -11.37
CA GLU A 98 10.83 7.24 -10.76
C GLU A 98 10.34 8.50 -10.04
N HIS A 99 9.03 8.78 -10.06
CA HIS A 99 8.42 9.95 -9.44
C HIS A 99 7.37 9.54 -8.42
N LEU A 100 7.64 9.87 -7.16
CA LEU A 100 6.71 9.71 -6.05
C LEU A 100 6.07 11.06 -5.72
N ILE A 101 4.75 11.07 -5.59
CA ILE A 101 3.98 12.23 -5.16
C ILE A 101 3.40 11.91 -3.79
N ILE A 102 3.74 12.70 -2.77
CA ILE A 102 3.26 12.56 -1.40
C ILE A 102 2.31 13.73 -1.14
N ILE A 103 1.02 13.45 -1.15
CA ILE A 103 -0.02 14.40 -0.72
C ILE A 103 -0.29 14.11 0.75
N ASP A 104 0.00 15.07 1.62
CA ASP A 104 -0.30 14.94 3.05
C ASP A 104 -0.40 16.33 3.68
N TYR A 105 -1.61 16.68 4.13
CA TYR A 105 -1.90 17.95 4.80
C TYR A 105 -0.97 18.23 5.98
N TYR A 106 -0.46 17.17 6.61
CA TYR A 106 0.34 17.24 7.81
C TYR A 106 1.81 16.78 7.63
N MET A 107 2.32 16.62 6.41
CA MET A 107 3.68 16.09 6.17
C MET A 107 4.78 16.78 7.00
N PHE A 108 4.72 18.12 7.07
CA PHE A 108 5.75 18.97 7.68
C PHE A 108 5.25 19.71 8.91
N THR A 109 4.48 19.05 9.78
CA THR A 109 3.81 19.72 10.91
C THR A 109 4.35 19.35 12.28
N ASP A 110 5.28 18.40 12.38
CA ASP A 110 5.85 18.00 13.67
C ASP A 110 6.83 19.07 14.18
N ASP A 111 6.66 19.49 15.43
CA ASP A 111 7.56 20.39 16.18
C ASP A 111 8.64 19.61 16.95
N ASN A 112 8.74 18.29 16.80
CA ASN A 112 9.73 17.48 17.51
C ASN A 112 11.15 17.92 17.13
N GLU A 113 11.72 18.78 17.97
CA GLU A 113 13.12 19.22 17.94
C GLU A 113 14.11 18.03 18.00
N ASN A 114 13.64 16.86 18.44
CA ASN A 114 14.44 15.67 18.65
C ASN A 114 14.71 14.81 17.39
N MET A 115 14.48 15.29 16.17
CA MET A 115 14.74 14.58 14.89
C MET A 115 14.03 13.21 14.68
N LYS A 116 13.32 12.68 15.68
CA LYS A 116 12.69 11.35 15.64
C LYS A 116 11.69 11.17 14.50
N TYR A 117 10.98 12.24 14.13
CA TYR A 117 10.00 12.20 13.04
C TYR A 117 10.67 12.11 11.67
N SER A 118 11.68 12.96 11.39
CA SER A 118 12.43 12.88 10.12
C SER A 118 13.13 11.54 9.96
N ASP A 119 13.68 10.99 11.05
CA ASP A 119 14.30 9.65 11.03
C ASP A 119 13.28 8.55 10.75
N PHE A 120 12.09 8.64 11.34
CA PHE A 120 11.00 7.71 11.11
C PHE A 120 10.55 7.72 9.64
N ILE A 121 10.27 8.91 9.10
CA ILE A 121 9.92 9.09 7.68
C ILE A 121 11.04 8.53 6.79
N THR A 122 12.29 8.85 7.09
CA THR A 122 13.44 8.38 6.30
C THR A 122 13.56 6.86 6.33
N GLN A 123 13.33 6.22 7.49
CA GLN A 123 13.36 4.76 7.60
C GLN A 123 12.28 4.09 6.75
N ILE A 124 11.07 4.66 6.69
CA ILE A 124 9.99 4.18 5.82
C ILE A 124 10.44 4.15 4.35
N PHE A 125 11.03 5.24 3.85
CA PHE A 125 11.38 5.37 2.43
C PHE A 125 12.78 4.88 2.06
N SER A 126 13.65 4.63 3.03
CA SER A 126 15.11 4.42 2.87
C SER A 126 15.52 3.55 1.68
N LYS A 127 15.00 2.32 1.57
CA LYS A 127 15.34 1.41 0.45
C LYS A 127 14.73 1.83 -0.88
N HIS A 128 13.63 2.58 -0.83
CA HIS A 128 12.87 2.99 -2.01
C HIS A 128 13.36 4.28 -2.63
N LEU A 129 13.92 5.21 -1.85
CA LEU A 129 14.50 6.46 -2.35
C LEU A 129 15.53 6.23 -3.47
N LYS A 130 16.27 5.12 -3.39
CA LYS A 130 17.25 4.72 -4.42
C LYS A 130 16.63 4.57 -5.81
N LYS A 131 15.36 4.14 -5.88
CA LYS A 131 14.60 3.90 -7.12
C LYS A 131 13.94 5.17 -7.69
N LEU A 132 13.91 6.26 -6.93
CA LEU A 132 13.22 7.49 -7.30
C LEU A 132 14.21 8.53 -7.84
N GLN A 133 13.84 9.24 -8.90
CA GLN A 133 14.54 10.44 -9.36
C GLN A 133 13.92 11.72 -8.79
N LYS A 134 12.62 11.67 -8.44
CA LYS A 134 11.89 12.83 -7.93
C LYS A 134 10.91 12.43 -6.82
N VAL A 135 10.83 13.26 -5.78
CA VAL A 135 9.74 13.27 -4.81
C VAL A 135 9.09 14.65 -4.83
N THR A 136 7.78 14.70 -5.02
CA THR A 136 6.99 15.93 -4.85
C THR A 136 6.10 15.80 -3.64
N PHE A 137 6.24 16.72 -2.69
CA PHE A 137 5.34 16.87 -1.57
C PHE A 137 4.25 17.88 -1.92
N VAL A 138 2.99 17.55 -1.66
CA VAL A 138 1.84 18.46 -1.72
C VAL A 138 1.27 18.53 -0.31
N THR A 139 1.35 19.71 0.32
CA THR A 139 1.02 19.86 1.75
C THR A 139 0.34 21.20 2.06
N SER A 140 -0.19 21.35 3.26
CA SER A 140 -0.82 22.59 3.68
C SER A 140 0.20 23.69 3.95
N LYS A 141 -0.04 24.88 3.38
CA LYS A 141 0.74 26.07 3.75
C LYS A 141 0.50 26.48 5.20
N LYS A 142 -0.72 26.25 5.70
CA LYS A 142 -1.14 26.63 7.06
C LYS A 142 -0.46 25.82 8.15
N LYS A 143 -0.07 24.58 7.86
CA LYS A 143 0.57 23.70 8.84
C LYS A 143 2.07 23.50 8.61
N TYR A 144 2.57 23.93 7.45
CA TYR A 144 3.96 23.81 7.06
C TYR A 144 4.94 24.44 8.05
N LYS A 145 6.00 23.68 8.35
CA LYS A 145 7.15 24.13 9.13
C LYS A 145 8.43 23.86 8.36
N LYS A 146 9.17 24.95 8.07
CA LYS A 146 10.38 24.92 7.25
C LYS A 146 11.49 24.04 7.84
N HIS A 147 11.63 24.00 9.16
CA HIS A 147 12.65 23.18 9.81
C HIS A 147 12.38 21.68 9.63
N THR A 148 11.11 21.26 9.70
CA THR A 148 10.68 19.86 9.50
C THR A 148 10.93 19.41 8.06
N GLU A 149 10.59 20.26 7.08
CA GLU A 149 10.92 20.02 5.67
C GLU A 149 12.42 19.85 5.49
N LYS A 150 13.22 20.79 6.00
CA LYS A 150 14.67 20.75 5.89
C LYS A 150 15.24 19.43 6.46
N ALA A 151 14.78 19.00 7.63
CA ALA A 151 15.24 17.76 8.25
C ALA A 151 14.93 16.52 7.39
N ILE A 152 13.73 16.45 6.81
CA ILE A 152 13.35 15.36 5.90
C ILE A 152 14.16 15.43 4.60
N TYR A 153 14.34 16.63 4.03
CA TYR A 153 15.10 16.83 2.80
C TYR A 153 16.55 16.40 2.97
N ASP A 154 17.21 16.89 4.02
CA ASP A 154 18.59 16.52 4.34
C ASP A 154 18.71 15.00 4.51
N SER A 155 17.77 14.37 5.22
CA SER A 155 17.76 12.92 5.43
C SER A 155 17.56 12.14 4.12
N PHE A 156 16.69 12.61 3.23
CA PHE A 156 16.47 11.98 1.92
C PHE A 156 17.69 12.14 1.01
N LEU A 157 18.31 13.32 1.01
CA LEU A 157 19.52 13.61 0.23
C LEU A 157 20.75 12.86 0.75
N ASN A 158 20.82 12.58 2.06
CA ASN A 158 21.84 11.70 2.63
C ASN A 158 21.71 10.26 2.10
N VAL A 159 20.50 9.80 1.78
CA VAL A 159 20.27 8.48 1.17
C VAL A 159 20.52 8.51 -0.34
N LYS A 160 20.10 9.58 -1.04
CA LYS A 160 20.31 9.78 -2.48
C LYS A 160 20.53 11.27 -2.80
N SER A 161 21.78 11.66 -2.99
CA SER A 161 22.18 13.07 -3.19
C SER A 161 21.64 13.71 -4.47
N GLN A 162 21.37 12.91 -5.51
CA GLN A 162 20.83 13.38 -6.79
C GLN A 162 19.28 13.41 -6.82
N LEU A 163 18.62 13.09 -5.71
CA LEU A 163 17.15 13.05 -5.65
C LEU A 163 16.58 14.48 -5.77
N LYS A 164 15.66 14.69 -6.73
CA LYS A 164 14.96 15.96 -6.86
C LYS A 164 13.81 16.02 -5.85
N LEU A 165 13.86 16.97 -4.93
CA LEU A 165 12.81 17.21 -3.93
C LEU A 165 12.10 18.52 -4.23
N GLU A 166 10.77 18.50 -4.20
CA GLU A 166 9.94 19.68 -4.46
C GLU A 166 8.75 19.71 -3.50
N THR A 167 8.49 20.85 -2.87
CA THR A 167 7.28 21.06 -2.07
C THR A 167 6.35 22.02 -2.80
N LYS A 168 5.09 21.63 -2.89
CA LYS A 168 3.97 22.44 -3.35
C LYS A 168 2.97 22.60 -2.22
N PHE A 169 2.28 23.73 -2.25
CA PHE A 169 1.29 24.06 -1.24
C PHE A 169 -0.11 23.98 -1.82
N SER A 170 -0.98 23.25 -1.12
CA SER A 170 -2.42 23.24 -1.35
C SER A 170 -3.12 22.95 -0.02
N ASP A 171 -4.09 23.78 0.35
CA ASP A 171 -4.90 23.58 1.54
C ASP A 171 -6.18 22.79 1.25
N LEU A 172 -6.36 22.29 0.01
CA LEU A 172 -7.56 21.56 -0.42
C LEU A 172 -7.50 20.07 -0.13
N PHE A 173 -6.30 19.50 0.00
CA PHE A 173 -6.12 18.08 0.27
C PHE A 173 -5.94 17.84 1.76
N HIS A 174 -6.97 17.26 2.41
CA HIS A 174 -6.87 16.82 3.80
C HIS A 174 -6.45 15.37 3.95
N ASP A 175 -6.62 14.57 2.90
CA ASP A 175 -6.23 13.16 2.85
C ASP A 175 -4.72 12.98 2.72
N ARG A 176 -4.27 11.76 3.04
CA ARG A 176 -2.87 11.36 2.88
C ARG A 176 -2.77 10.30 1.81
N LEU A 177 -2.26 10.70 0.66
CA LEU A 177 -2.24 9.91 -0.56
C LEU A 177 -0.81 9.92 -1.09
N TRP A 178 -0.19 8.74 -1.21
CA TRP A 178 1.14 8.62 -1.79
C TRP A 178 1.05 7.86 -3.10
N LEU A 179 1.43 8.51 -4.19
CA LEU A 179 1.15 8.06 -5.55
C LEU A 179 2.45 7.87 -6.34
N CYS A 180 2.59 6.74 -7.03
CA CYS A 180 3.73 6.44 -7.89
C CYS A 180 3.26 5.68 -9.13
N GLY A 181 3.47 6.25 -10.32
CA GLY A 181 2.97 5.66 -11.57
C GLY A 181 1.45 5.48 -11.57
N LYS A 182 0.96 4.25 -11.73
CA LYS A 182 -0.48 3.91 -11.72
C LYS A 182 -0.93 3.30 -10.38
N ARG A 183 -0.11 3.42 -9.33
CA ARG A 183 -0.34 2.83 -8.01
C ARG A 183 -0.27 3.92 -6.94
N GLY A 184 -0.97 3.71 -5.84
CA GLY A 184 -1.00 4.64 -4.75
C GLY A 184 -1.46 3.98 -3.47
N LEU A 185 -1.18 4.63 -2.36
CA LEU A 185 -1.64 4.23 -1.05
C LEU A 185 -2.30 5.41 -0.32
N PHE A 186 -3.30 5.08 0.48
CA PHE A 186 -3.99 5.96 1.40
C PHE A 186 -3.45 5.71 2.81
N VAL A 187 -3.24 6.78 3.57
CA VAL A 187 -2.77 6.69 4.96
C VAL A 187 -3.75 7.37 5.91
N GLY A 188 -4.20 6.64 6.93
CA GLY A 188 -5.14 7.15 7.91
C GLY A 188 -4.58 8.30 8.76
N ALA A 189 -5.46 9.07 9.41
CA ALA A 189 -5.19 10.33 10.12
C ALA A 189 -4.17 10.26 11.29
N SER A 190 -3.76 9.06 11.72
CA SER A 190 -2.78 8.88 12.81
C SER A 190 -1.33 8.72 12.37
N PHE A 191 -0.98 8.85 11.08
CA PHE A 191 0.41 8.76 10.57
C PHE A 191 1.40 9.60 11.40
N ASN A 192 1.08 10.87 11.65
CA ASN A 192 1.97 11.76 12.42
C ASN A 192 1.97 11.49 13.92
N GLY A 193 1.00 10.69 14.39
CA GLY A 193 0.93 10.17 15.74
C GLY A 193 1.35 8.70 15.81
N LEU A 194 2.06 8.17 14.80
CA LEU A 194 2.46 6.78 14.73
C LEU A 194 3.35 6.42 15.91
N GLY A 195 2.95 5.36 16.63
CA GLY A 195 3.49 5.04 17.95
C GLY A 195 2.70 5.64 19.12
N LYS A 196 1.67 6.44 18.91
CA LYS A 196 0.72 6.86 19.97
C LYS A 196 -0.73 6.45 19.67
N LYS A 197 -1.06 6.21 18.39
CA LYS A 197 -2.43 5.92 17.91
C LYS A 197 -2.43 4.94 16.72
N TYR A 198 -3.59 4.33 16.45
CA TYR A 198 -3.80 3.41 15.34
C TYR A 198 -3.68 4.10 13.98
N CYS A 199 -2.84 3.57 13.08
CA CYS A 199 -2.73 4.05 11.70
C CYS A 199 -3.25 3.00 10.73
N LEU A 200 -4.12 3.43 9.81
CA LEU A 200 -4.59 2.65 8.67
C LEU A 200 -3.68 2.91 7.47
N ILE A 201 -3.42 1.89 6.66
CA ILE A 201 -2.83 2.02 5.33
C ILE A 201 -3.57 1.06 4.39
N ASP A 202 -3.89 1.53 3.19
CA ASP A 202 -4.51 0.74 2.13
C ASP A 202 -4.12 1.28 0.74
N TYR A 203 -4.48 0.59 -0.34
CA TYR A 203 -4.28 1.01 -1.72
C TYR A 203 -5.38 1.97 -2.20
N VAL A 204 -5.00 2.89 -3.08
CA VAL A 204 -5.95 3.77 -3.78
C VAL A 204 -6.39 3.09 -5.08
N ASP A 205 -7.68 3.20 -5.42
CA ASP A 205 -8.18 2.72 -6.70
C ASP A 205 -7.47 3.41 -7.87
N LYS A 206 -7.26 2.67 -8.95
CA LYS A 206 -6.53 3.17 -10.11
C LYS A 206 -7.22 4.34 -10.81
N ASN A 207 -8.55 4.36 -10.84
CA ASN A 207 -9.30 5.46 -11.45
C ASN A 207 -9.16 6.73 -10.62
N ASP A 208 -9.28 6.62 -9.29
CA ASP A 208 -9.07 7.73 -8.38
C ASP A 208 -7.66 8.33 -8.52
N ILE A 209 -6.64 7.49 -8.67
CA ILE A 209 -5.26 7.95 -8.91
C ILE A 209 -5.19 8.82 -10.18
N MET A 210 -5.89 8.43 -11.24
CA MET A 210 -5.91 9.19 -12.50
C MET A 210 -6.63 10.52 -12.34
N ASP A 211 -7.75 10.54 -11.62
CA ASP A 211 -8.53 11.76 -11.36
C ASP A 211 -7.75 12.74 -10.47
N ILE A 212 -7.14 12.23 -9.40
CA ILE A 212 -6.27 13.02 -8.51
C ILE A 212 -5.09 13.60 -9.31
N LYS A 213 -4.42 12.81 -10.15
CA LYS A 213 -3.29 13.30 -10.95
C LYS A 213 -3.72 14.34 -11.98
N THR A 214 -4.87 14.15 -12.61
CA THR A 214 -5.45 15.13 -13.54
C THR A 214 -5.68 16.46 -12.83
N TYR A 215 -6.25 16.42 -11.62
CA TYR A 215 -6.44 17.61 -10.81
C TYR A 215 -5.09 18.27 -10.44
N LEU A 216 -4.12 17.50 -9.95
CA LEU A 216 -2.80 18.04 -9.58
C LEU A 216 -2.07 18.69 -10.75
N LEU A 217 -2.21 18.14 -11.97
CA LEU A 217 -1.67 18.73 -13.19
C LEU A 217 -2.36 20.07 -13.52
N LYS A 218 -3.70 20.08 -13.48
CA LYS A 218 -4.51 21.27 -13.77
C LYS A 218 -4.16 22.43 -12.84
N GLU A 219 -3.94 22.14 -11.56
CA GLU A 219 -3.56 23.13 -10.55
C GLU A 219 -2.05 23.48 -10.55
N GLY A 220 -1.26 22.89 -11.47
CA GLY A 220 0.19 23.13 -11.55
C GLY A 220 0.98 22.61 -10.34
N LEU A 221 0.38 21.70 -9.55
CA LEU A 221 0.99 21.09 -8.37
C LEU A 221 1.97 19.97 -8.74
N ILE A 222 1.84 19.37 -9.93
CA ILE A 222 2.83 18.43 -10.46
C ILE A 222 3.14 18.75 -11.92
N LYS A 223 4.29 18.25 -12.36
CA LYS A 223 4.68 18.15 -13.77
C LYS A 223 5.03 16.69 -14.00
N ILE A 224 4.36 16.05 -14.96
CA ILE A 224 4.59 14.66 -15.34
C ILE A 224 5.44 14.65 -16.60
#